data_AF-A0A8T4UF44-F1
#
_entry.id   AF-A0A8T4UF44-F1
#
_cell.length_a   1.000
_cell.length_b   1.000
_cell.length_c   1.000
_cell.angle_alpha   90.00
_cell.angle_beta   90.00
_cell.angle_gamma   90.00
#
_symmetry.space_group_name_H-M   'P 1'
#
loop_
_entity.id
_entity.type
_entity.pdbx_description
1 polymer ?
#
loop_
_entity_poly.entity_id
_entity_poly.type
_entity_poly.pdbx_seq_one_letter_code
_entity_poly.pdbx_strand_id
1 'polypeptide(L)'
;MKKLLILFIILGCIYAPSVLTDSNSIIVNSPNMNVYTGTNTTNVQLNISFQSEGSSCFYSLDEDINQSMLKENITVFSTNIYDVPFGVHSITISCNDTNDNWEYQGYLFNLNYYFENLTNTFNTSDGVTIYYDVMFNSTGNAPMLITGEYWGSSRASNRIFSRWWQQRSKYFIVNVDSRGHGNSGGSKSIGMLECRDFKEAANYVIKAYPQYINSSIIYLGGVSGMGGRTLSCINKYPDFYTAAFDFFGMSNFSSWYYSNPAYQSSMQTVFGGTPNQVPENYASASAVTNAINQLTPLIFLHNKTDIYVDVDESRNYASLLTSLGKSNFKYNETNVTHTANPPEEAAKLEAYYWLLKHNDTISIPKNGNFVISGFLETKEFSIWFDNLNKTGIIIYNISLQTNQTYIIATQNCNGSANITIYNLLSNTNYTLIENGVLVSKLNTNTKGVLSWNQDISPTTKNLNLVINNLNTSLLGDYDNSLSYGVPDIDGMKAILVGREECTTHMDINLDGQCTEVDLWVVMAKIVGCDDNDGDYYYICTNGGNFNGLKDCNDSNLLVNPRAIEMLGNNIDENCDDIIETILSSPSMGGGGSDSVRASSNKHISLLKDKIKKYCKYYIVF
;
A
#
# COMPACT_ATOMS: atom_id res chain seq x y z
N MET A 1 29.09 -42.79 34.55
CA MET A 1 28.13 -42.90 35.67
C MET A 1 27.60 -41.52 36.01
N LYS A 2 26.29 -41.33 35.80
CA LYS A 2 25.34 -40.40 36.47
C LYS A 2 25.68 -38.90 36.65
N LYS A 3 24.92 -38.11 35.87
CA LYS A 3 24.05 -36.97 36.25
C LYS A 3 24.68 -35.71 36.84
N LEU A 4 24.56 -34.59 36.12
CA LEU A 4 23.57 -33.56 36.51
C LEU A 4 23.11 -32.73 35.30
N LEU A 5 21.79 -32.61 35.21
CA LEU A 5 20.96 -31.82 34.30
C LEU A 5 20.63 -30.48 34.99
N ILE A 6 20.04 -29.52 34.25
CA ILE A 6 19.34 -28.27 34.64
C ILE A 6 20.15 -27.02 34.21
N LEU A 7 19.90 -26.47 33.00
CA LEU A 7 18.83 -25.54 32.60
C LEU A 7 19.02 -24.12 33.17
N PHE A 8 19.36 -23.14 32.32
CA PHE A 8 18.74 -21.82 32.36
C PHE A 8 18.84 -21.12 30.98
N ILE A 9 17.66 -20.73 30.51
CA ILE A 9 17.33 -19.89 29.37
C ILE A 9 16.98 -18.49 29.94
N ILE A 10 17.37 -17.42 29.23
CA ILE A 10 16.85 -16.02 29.24
C ILE A 10 17.38 -15.00 30.29
N LEU A 11 17.52 -13.75 29.77
CA LEU A 11 17.94 -12.44 30.32
C LEU A 11 19.46 -12.19 30.26
N GLY A 12 20.02 -11.27 29.46
CA GLY A 12 19.52 -9.99 28.96
C GLY A 12 20.18 -8.86 29.75
N CYS A 13 21.24 -8.25 29.22
CA CYS A 13 21.63 -6.82 29.37
C CYS A 13 23.11 -6.59 29.03
N ILE A 14 23.32 -5.63 28.13
CA ILE A 14 24.32 -4.55 28.23
C ILE A 14 25.74 -5.00 28.61
N TYR A 15 26.57 -5.23 27.60
CA TYR A 15 27.95 -4.79 27.64
C TYR A 15 28.28 -4.14 26.30
N ALA A 16 28.33 -2.80 26.31
CA ALA A 16 29.19 -2.11 25.37
C ALA A 16 30.61 -2.59 25.68
N PRO A 17 31.37 -3.15 24.73
CA PRO A 17 32.78 -3.37 24.96
C PRO A 17 33.44 -1.99 24.96
N SER A 18 33.81 -1.52 26.14
CA SER A 18 34.90 -0.57 26.29
C SER A 18 36.10 -1.14 25.55
N VAL A 19 36.43 -0.50 24.43
CA VAL A 19 37.58 -0.78 23.59
C VAL A 19 38.85 -0.59 24.43
N LEU A 20 39.41 -1.71 24.91
CA LEU A 20 40.84 -1.83 25.12
C LEU A 20 41.39 -2.38 23.80
N THR A 21 41.85 -1.48 22.92
CA THR A 21 42.64 -1.86 21.75
C THR A 21 44.00 -2.37 22.22
N ASP A 22 44.18 -3.68 22.29
CA ASP A 22 45.48 -4.23 21.96
C ASP A 22 45.65 -4.01 20.46
N SER A 23 46.60 -3.15 20.08
CA SER A 23 46.79 -2.65 18.71
C SER A 23 47.30 -3.69 17.70
N ASN A 24 47.23 -4.98 18.03
CA ASN A 24 47.78 -6.08 17.24
C ASN A 24 46.78 -7.22 16.96
N SER A 25 45.50 -7.12 17.34
CA SER A 25 44.51 -8.14 16.93
C SER A 25 44.08 -7.92 15.49
N ILE A 26 44.21 -8.94 14.63
CA ILE A 26 43.46 -8.98 13.38
C ILE A 26 41.97 -8.96 13.73
N ILE A 27 41.17 -8.30 12.89
CA ILE A 27 39.72 -8.40 12.92
C ILE A 27 39.30 -8.90 11.56
N VAL A 28 38.77 -10.13 11.52
CA VAL A 28 38.15 -10.69 10.32
C VAL A 28 36.77 -10.04 10.13
N ASN A 29 36.59 -9.30 9.02
CA ASN A 29 35.27 -8.79 8.64
C ASN A 29 34.39 -9.95 8.14
N SER A 30 33.07 -9.81 8.28
CA SER A 30 32.12 -10.81 7.79
C SER A 30 32.38 -11.15 6.30
N PRO A 31 32.45 -12.45 5.94
CA PRO A 31 32.77 -12.88 4.59
C PRO A 31 31.66 -12.47 3.63
N ASN A 32 32.05 -11.92 2.48
CA ASN A 32 31.15 -11.82 1.34
C ASN A 32 31.11 -13.18 0.64
N MET A 33 30.02 -13.92 0.86
CA MET A 33 29.76 -15.20 0.20
C MET A 33 28.82 -15.01 -1.00
N ASN A 34 29.31 -15.31 -2.19
CA ASN A 34 28.51 -15.34 -3.42
C ASN A 34 28.31 -16.81 -3.84
N VAL A 35 27.06 -17.21 -4.05
CA VAL A 35 26.72 -18.57 -4.50
C VAL A 35 26.33 -18.53 -5.96
N TYR A 36 27.03 -19.30 -6.79
CA TYR A 36 26.72 -19.50 -8.20
C TYR A 36 26.17 -20.92 -8.40
N THR A 37 24.97 -21.03 -8.97
CA THR A 37 24.26 -22.32 -9.03
C THR A 37 24.25 -22.92 -10.44
N GLY A 38 24.63 -24.19 -10.55
CA GLY A 38 24.38 -25.05 -11.71
C GLY A 38 23.24 -26.05 -11.46
N THR A 39 22.96 -26.93 -12.43
CA THR A 39 21.78 -27.83 -12.37
C THR A 39 21.88 -28.94 -11.32
N ASN A 40 23.08 -29.29 -10.82
CA ASN A 40 23.29 -30.36 -9.83
C ASN A 40 24.38 -30.08 -8.78
N THR A 41 25.08 -28.95 -8.86
CA THR A 41 26.12 -28.53 -7.91
C THR A 41 26.19 -27.00 -7.81
N THR A 42 26.74 -26.47 -6.71
CA THR A 42 26.93 -25.02 -6.54
C THR A 42 28.39 -24.67 -6.30
N ASN A 43 28.82 -23.54 -6.87
CA ASN A 43 30.12 -22.95 -6.62
C ASN A 43 29.94 -21.81 -5.61
N VAL A 44 30.66 -21.88 -4.49
CA VAL A 44 30.65 -20.84 -3.47
C VAL A 44 31.93 -20.03 -3.60
N GLN A 45 31.80 -18.77 -3.95
CA GLN A 45 32.90 -17.81 -3.88
C GLN A 45 32.89 -17.15 -2.50
N LEU A 46 34.00 -17.28 -1.79
CA LEU A 46 34.21 -16.70 -0.46
C LEU A 46 35.25 -15.59 -0.57
N ASN A 47 34.89 -14.37 -0.17
CA ASN A 47 35.81 -13.25 -0.10
C ASN A 47 35.85 -12.68 1.32
N ILE A 48 37.06 -12.47 1.85
CA ILE A 48 37.28 -12.00 3.22
C ILE A 48 38.22 -10.82 3.19
N SER A 49 37.92 -9.82 4.02
CA SER A 49 38.74 -8.62 4.16
C SER A 49 39.13 -8.39 5.62
N PHE A 50 40.32 -7.82 5.82
CA PHE A 50 40.90 -7.55 7.14
C PHE A 50 41.15 -6.05 7.33
N GLN A 51 41.14 -5.61 8.59
CA GLN A 51 41.52 -4.24 8.96
C GLN A 51 43.05 -4.01 8.97
N SER A 52 43.83 -5.09 9.04
CA SER A 52 45.30 -5.09 9.09
C SER A 52 45.89 -6.13 8.11
N GLU A 53 47.19 -6.04 7.83
CA GLU A 53 47.88 -6.96 6.90
C GLU A 53 47.85 -8.41 7.40
N GLY A 54 47.35 -9.33 6.56
CA GLY A 54 47.30 -10.75 6.85
C GLY A 54 48.39 -11.54 6.12
N SER A 55 48.93 -12.58 6.74
CA SER A 55 49.97 -13.43 6.15
C SER A 55 49.37 -14.58 5.33
N SER A 56 48.46 -15.34 5.94
CA SER A 56 47.80 -16.50 5.33
C SER A 56 46.40 -16.71 5.90
N CYS A 57 45.53 -17.31 5.07
CA CYS A 57 44.16 -17.65 5.44
C CYS A 57 43.80 -19.03 4.91
N PHE A 58 43.01 -19.75 5.69
CA PHE A 58 42.50 -21.07 5.41
C PHE A 58 41.01 -21.15 5.71
N TYR A 59 40.31 -22.05 5.03
CA TYR A 59 38.92 -22.39 5.32
C TYR A 59 38.74 -23.89 5.53
N SER A 60 37.75 -24.26 6.34
CA SER A 60 37.26 -25.62 6.49
C SER A 60 35.76 -25.63 6.23
N LEU A 61 35.27 -26.50 5.35
CA LEU A 61 33.85 -26.65 5.02
C LEU A 61 33.34 -27.97 5.63
N ASP A 62 32.29 -27.95 6.44
CA ASP A 62 31.73 -29.15 7.10
C ASP A 62 32.77 -30.03 7.79
N GLU A 63 33.71 -29.39 8.47
CA GLU A 63 34.84 -30.04 9.15
C GLU A 63 35.87 -30.69 8.20
N ASP A 64 35.71 -30.55 6.87
CA ASP A 64 36.75 -30.89 5.89
C ASP A 64 37.90 -29.86 5.93
N ILE A 65 39.11 -30.41 6.01
CA ILE A 65 40.34 -29.78 6.55
C ILE A 65 40.79 -28.52 5.79
N ASN A 66 41.17 -27.48 6.56
CA ASN A 66 42.07 -26.34 6.25
C ASN A 66 42.63 -26.26 4.82
N GLN A 67 41.81 -25.79 3.90
CA GLN A 67 42.17 -25.46 2.53
C GLN A 67 42.67 -24.01 2.44
N SER A 68 43.74 -23.76 1.68
CA SER A 68 44.32 -22.43 1.54
C SER A 68 43.44 -21.49 0.73
N MET A 69 43.35 -20.23 1.15
CA MET A 69 42.75 -19.15 0.37
C MET A 69 43.81 -18.41 -0.47
N LEU A 70 43.40 -17.89 -1.63
CA LEU A 70 44.24 -17.05 -2.48
C LEU A 70 44.34 -15.64 -1.88
N LYS A 71 45.57 -15.15 -1.71
CA LYS A 71 45.82 -13.77 -1.29
C LYS A 71 45.71 -12.84 -2.49
N GLU A 72 44.61 -12.08 -2.57
CA GLU A 72 44.36 -11.13 -3.66
C GLU A 72 45.17 -9.84 -3.48
N ASN A 73 45.30 -9.39 -2.23
CA ASN A 73 46.16 -8.28 -1.83
C ASN A 73 46.53 -8.39 -0.34
N ILE A 74 47.14 -7.35 0.23
CA ILE A 74 47.62 -7.34 1.62
C ILE A 74 46.52 -7.56 2.68
N THR A 75 45.26 -7.25 2.37
CA THR A 75 44.13 -7.30 3.30
C THR A 75 42.94 -8.11 2.77
N VAL A 76 43.05 -8.79 1.63
CA VAL A 76 41.94 -9.53 1.00
C VAL A 76 42.37 -10.92 0.56
N PHE A 77 41.55 -11.91 0.93
CA PHE A 77 41.71 -13.30 0.54
C PHE A 77 40.42 -13.85 -0.09
N SER A 78 40.56 -14.71 -1.09
CA SER A 78 39.45 -15.30 -1.84
C SER A 78 39.60 -16.81 -2.00
N THR A 79 38.49 -17.52 -2.17
CA THR A 79 38.49 -18.89 -2.69
C THR A 79 37.20 -19.18 -3.45
N ASN A 80 37.27 -20.15 -4.36
CA ASN A 80 36.11 -20.74 -5.01
C ASN A 80 36.01 -22.20 -4.58
N ILE A 81 34.92 -22.52 -3.88
CA ILE A 81 34.60 -23.88 -3.47
C ILE A 81 33.65 -24.45 -4.51
N TYR A 82 34.11 -25.45 -5.25
CA TYR A 82 33.34 -26.09 -6.31
C TYR A 82 32.58 -27.28 -5.76
N ASP A 83 31.47 -27.61 -6.43
CA ASP A 83 30.72 -28.83 -6.20
C ASP A 83 30.20 -29.03 -4.77
N VAL A 84 29.88 -27.92 -4.08
CA VAL A 84 29.29 -28.00 -2.74
C VAL A 84 27.88 -28.60 -2.86
N PRO A 85 27.58 -29.69 -2.12
CA PRO A 85 26.26 -30.30 -2.10
C PRO A 85 25.18 -29.30 -1.66
N PHE A 86 23.92 -29.65 -1.91
CA PHE A 86 22.80 -28.88 -1.33
C PHE A 86 22.58 -29.32 0.13
N GLY A 87 22.34 -28.36 1.02
CA GLY A 87 22.21 -28.61 2.45
C GLY A 87 22.63 -27.42 3.32
N VAL A 88 22.57 -27.62 4.63
CA VAL A 88 23.17 -26.70 5.60
C VAL A 88 24.64 -27.05 5.72
N HIS A 89 25.49 -26.06 5.50
CA HIS A 89 26.94 -26.18 5.55
C HIS A 89 27.51 -25.24 6.61
N SER A 90 28.58 -25.67 7.26
CA SER A 90 29.40 -24.86 8.14
C SER A 90 30.70 -24.51 7.45
N ILE A 91 31.12 -23.26 7.53
CA ILE A 91 32.45 -22.85 7.09
C ILE A 91 33.18 -22.15 8.22
N THR A 92 34.37 -22.65 8.53
CA THR A 92 35.28 -22.05 9.51
C THR A 92 36.45 -21.44 8.78
N ILE A 93 36.72 -20.17 9.04
CA ILE A 93 37.85 -19.43 8.49
C ILE A 93 38.89 -19.30 9.60
N SER A 94 40.16 -19.48 9.23
CA SER A 94 41.30 -19.26 10.11
C SER A 94 42.39 -18.47 9.40
N CYS A 95 42.87 -17.38 10.01
CA CYS A 95 43.86 -16.48 9.40
C CYS A 95 44.91 -16.04 10.42
N ASN A 96 46.11 -15.70 9.96
CA ASN A 96 47.19 -15.19 10.82
C ASN A 96 47.75 -13.83 10.37
N ASP A 97 48.31 -13.09 11.33
CA ASP A 97 49.02 -11.81 11.09
C ASP A 97 50.46 -12.07 10.65
N THR A 98 51.21 -10.99 10.44
CA THR A 98 52.67 -11.06 10.18
C THR A 98 53.48 -11.61 11.35
N ASN A 99 52.89 -11.75 12.53
CA ASN A 99 53.52 -12.29 13.75
C ASN A 99 53.04 -13.71 14.07
N ASP A 100 52.32 -14.36 13.16
CA ASP A 100 51.79 -15.73 13.32
C ASP A 100 50.71 -15.89 14.42
N ASN A 101 50.02 -14.81 14.78
CA ASN A 101 48.86 -14.86 15.68
C ASN A 101 47.60 -15.24 14.90
N TRP A 102 46.89 -16.29 15.35
CA TRP A 102 45.75 -16.86 14.64
C TRP A 102 44.38 -16.39 15.17
N GLU A 103 43.46 -16.09 14.25
CA GLU A 103 42.05 -15.79 14.54
C GLU A 103 41.13 -16.79 13.81
N TYR A 104 40.00 -17.15 14.43
CA TYR A 104 39.04 -18.13 13.93
C TYR A 104 37.61 -17.60 13.94
N GLN A 105 36.87 -17.76 12.83
CA GLN A 105 35.44 -17.43 12.76
C GLN A 105 34.66 -18.51 12.01
N GLY A 106 33.53 -18.94 12.60
CA GLY A 106 32.62 -19.92 12.03
C GLY A 106 31.33 -19.29 11.52
N TYR A 107 30.85 -19.77 10.36
CA TYR A 107 29.61 -19.35 9.72
C TYR A 107 28.78 -20.57 9.34
N LEU A 108 27.46 -20.41 9.40
CA LEU A 108 26.50 -21.36 8.82
C LEU A 108 25.88 -20.74 7.58
N PHE A 109 25.82 -21.51 6.50
CA PHE A 109 25.10 -21.12 5.29
C PHE A 109 24.30 -22.31 4.75
N ASN A 110 23.28 -22.05 3.93
CA ASN A 110 22.41 -23.09 3.40
C ASN A 110 22.33 -22.98 1.87
N LEU A 111 22.72 -24.06 1.19
CA LEU A 111 22.63 -24.21 -0.26
C LEU A 111 21.35 -24.95 -0.62
N ASN A 112 20.49 -24.28 -1.36
CA ASN A 112 19.14 -24.73 -1.64
C ASN A 112 18.92 -25.05 -3.13
N TYR A 113 18.00 -25.97 -3.44
CA TYR A 113 17.59 -26.25 -4.83
C TYR A 113 16.75 -25.10 -5.36
N TYR A 114 17.23 -24.49 -6.44
CA TYR A 114 16.57 -23.36 -7.07
C TYR A 114 15.88 -23.79 -8.37
N PHE A 115 14.60 -23.48 -8.45
CA PHE A 115 13.81 -23.69 -9.67
C PHE A 115 13.55 -22.34 -10.33
N GLU A 116 13.85 -22.26 -11.62
CA GLU A 116 13.43 -21.17 -12.49
C GLU A 116 12.60 -21.77 -13.64
N ASN A 117 11.41 -21.23 -13.85
CA ASN A 117 10.67 -21.47 -15.09
C ASN A 117 10.32 -20.12 -15.70
N LEU A 118 10.85 -19.88 -16.90
CA LEU A 118 10.96 -18.55 -17.50
C LEU A 118 10.10 -18.38 -18.77
N THR A 119 9.19 -19.30 -19.03
CA THR A 119 8.39 -19.35 -20.27
C THR A 119 6.91 -19.58 -20.00
N ASN A 120 6.42 -19.23 -18.81
CA ASN A 120 5.03 -19.50 -18.45
C ASN A 120 4.09 -18.44 -19.03
N THR A 121 2.85 -18.88 -19.24
CA THR A 121 1.74 -18.02 -19.64
C THR A 121 0.46 -18.42 -18.94
N PHE A 122 -0.42 -17.46 -18.67
CA PHE A 122 -1.81 -17.72 -18.34
C PHE A 122 -2.73 -16.73 -19.08
N ASN A 123 -4.01 -17.04 -19.16
CA ASN A 123 -5.01 -16.11 -19.68
C ASN A 123 -5.76 -15.48 -18.51
N THR A 124 -5.86 -14.16 -18.53
CA THR A 124 -6.67 -13.39 -17.58
C THR A 124 -8.17 -13.62 -17.81
N SER A 125 -8.98 -13.24 -16.83
CA SER A 125 -10.45 -13.33 -16.88
C SER A 125 -11.08 -12.57 -18.06
N ASP A 126 -10.43 -11.52 -18.56
CA ASP A 126 -10.82 -10.77 -19.75
C ASP A 126 -10.15 -11.26 -21.04
N GLY A 127 -9.46 -12.40 -21.00
CA GLY A 127 -8.94 -13.10 -22.19
C GLY A 127 -7.58 -12.63 -22.68
N VAL A 128 -6.86 -11.79 -21.92
CA VAL A 128 -5.49 -11.36 -22.26
C VAL A 128 -4.48 -12.41 -21.82
N THR A 129 -3.62 -12.87 -22.73
CA THR A 129 -2.49 -13.74 -22.41
C THR A 129 -1.36 -12.95 -21.73
N ILE A 130 -0.96 -13.39 -20.54
CA ILE A 130 0.08 -12.79 -19.71
C ILE A 130 1.26 -13.74 -19.57
N TYR A 131 2.47 -13.24 -19.80
CA TYR A 131 3.73 -13.96 -19.60
C TYR A 131 4.29 -13.71 -18.21
N TYR A 132 4.87 -14.74 -17.60
CA TYR A 132 5.51 -14.63 -16.30
C TYR A 132 6.64 -15.63 -16.09
N ASP A 133 7.59 -15.25 -15.25
CA ASP A 133 8.64 -16.10 -14.71
C ASP A 133 8.29 -16.50 -13.27
N VAL A 134 8.66 -17.71 -12.87
CA VAL A 134 8.67 -18.13 -11.46
C VAL A 134 10.08 -18.50 -11.04
N MET A 135 10.48 -18.05 -9.85
CA MET A 135 11.77 -18.36 -9.24
C MET A 135 11.57 -18.69 -7.77
N PHE A 136 11.89 -19.91 -7.34
CA PHE A 136 11.59 -20.38 -5.99
C PHE A 136 12.55 -21.47 -5.51
N ASN A 137 12.45 -21.80 -4.22
CA ASN A 137 13.19 -22.86 -3.55
C ASN A 137 12.28 -24.07 -3.25
N SER A 138 12.84 -25.27 -3.15
CA SER A 138 12.15 -26.51 -2.79
C SER A 138 11.50 -26.53 -1.40
N THR A 139 11.83 -25.58 -0.52
CA THR A 139 11.51 -25.64 0.93
C THR A 139 10.02 -25.51 1.30
N GLY A 140 9.11 -25.34 0.35
CA GLY A 140 7.66 -25.31 0.61
C GLY A 140 7.18 -24.07 1.36
N ASN A 141 5.87 -23.77 1.29
CA ASN A 141 5.20 -22.74 2.12
C ASN A 141 5.85 -21.33 2.10
N ALA A 142 6.46 -20.93 0.98
CA ALA A 142 7.09 -19.62 0.87
C ALA A 142 6.05 -18.52 0.62
N PRO A 143 6.15 -17.36 1.30
CA PRO A 143 5.46 -16.15 0.88
C PRO A 143 5.69 -15.83 -0.59
N MET A 144 4.65 -15.40 -1.30
CA MET A 144 4.79 -14.97 -2.69
C MET A 144 5.26 -13.52 -2.75
N LEU A 145 6.20 -13.20 -3.62
CA LEU A 145 6.53 -11.83 -4.01
C LEU A 145 6.29 -11.65 -5.51
N ILE A 146 5.33 -10.80 -5.85
CA ILE A 146 5.06 -10.37 -7.21
C ILE A 146 5.91 -9.14 -7.51
N THR A 147 6.65 -9.22 -8.61
CA THR A 147 7.37 -8.10 -9.21
C THR A 147 7.09 -8.08 -10.72
N GLY A 148 7.59 -7.08 -11.42
CA GLY A 148 7.33 -6.94 -12.84
C GLY A 148 8.24 -5.93 -13.51
N GLU A 149 7.95 -5.69 -14.76
CA GLU A 149 8.70 -4.82 -15.64
C GLU A 149 8.70 -3.35 -15.18
N TYR A 150 9.67 -2.56 -15.65
CA TYR A 150 9.68 -1.11 -15.54
C TYR A 150 8.85 -0.48 -16.69
N TRP A 151 8.76 0.85 -16.77
CA TRP A 151 7.91 1.57 -17.75
C TRP A 151 8.03 1.08 -19.21
N GLY A 152 9.26 0.87 -19.67
CA GLY A 152 9.58 0.46 -21.04
C GLY A 152 10.24 -0.90 -21.17
N SER A 153 10.29 -1.71 -20.10
CA SER A 153 11.05 -2.96 -20.10
C SER A 153 10.15 -4.19 -20.19
N SER A 154 10.76 -5.36 -19.98
CA SER A 154 10.09 -6.65 -19.83
C SER A 154 10.60 -7.39 -18.58
N ARG A 155 9.90 -8.46 -18.20
CA ARG A 155 10.28 -9.43 -17.17
C ARG A 155 11.72 -9.92 -17.38
N ALA A 156 12.16 -10.10 -18.63
CA ALA A 156 13.51 -10.56 -18.95
C ALA A 156 14.60 -9.60 -18.43
N SER A 157 14.34 -8.29 -18.52
CA SER A 157 15.24 -7.26 -17.97
C SER A 157 15.18 -7.20 -16.44
N ASN A 158 14.03 -7.54 -15.86
CA ASN A 158 13.83 -7.54 -14.40
C ASN A 158 14.39 -8.80 -13.70
N ARG A 159 14.83 -9.84 -14.44
CA ARG A 159 15.30 -11.11 -13.84
C ARG A 159 16.46 -10.94 -12.86
N ILE A 160 17.36 -9.99 -13.09
CA ILE A 160 18.47 -9.72 -12.16
C ILE A 160 17.92 -9.24 -10.82
N PHE A 161 16.95 -8.34 -10.83
CA PHE A 161 16.25 -7.89 -9.64
C PHE A 161 15.49 -9.03 -8.96
N SER A 162 14.75 -9.85 -9.73
CA SER A 162 14.03 -11.02 -9.20
C SER A 162 14.95 -12.04 -8.52
N ARG A 163 16.12 -12.33 -9.11
CA ARG A 163 17.11 -13.26 -8.55
C ARG A 163 17.68 -12.77 -7.22
N TRP A 164 17.85 -11.46 -7.07
CA TRP A 164 18.31 -10.89 -5.80
C TRP A 164 17.37 -11.25 -4.63
N TRP A 165 16.05 -11.19 -4.88
CA TRP A 165 15.04 -11.55 -3.88
C TRP A 165 15.01 -13.05 -3.62
N GLN A 166 15.15 -13.84 -4.69
CA GLN A 166 15.13 -15.30 -4.62
C GLN A 166 16.32 -15.88 -3.84
N GLN A 167 17.52 -15.32 -3.99
CA GLN A 167 18.74 -15.80 -3.33
C GLN A 167 18.67 -15.73 -1.80
N ARG A 168 17.78 -14.88 -1.25
CA ARG A 168 17.53 -14.76 0.20
C ARG A 168 16.52 -15.79 0.73
N SER A 169 16.20 -16.81 -0.08
CA SER A 169 15.58 -18.12 0.23
C SER A 169 14.19 -18.13 0.86
N LYS A 170 13.51 -16.99 1.00
CA LYS A 170 12.21 -16.89 1.69
C LYS A 170 11.01 -16.65 0.80
N TYR A 171 11.20 -16.29 -0.48
CA TYR A 171 10.08 -15.94 -1.34
C TYR A 171 9.92 -16.90 -2.51
N PHE A 172 8.67 -17.12 -2.89
CA PHE A 172 8.30 -17.57 -4.22
C PHE A 172 8.14 -16.33 -5.11
N ILE A 173 9.06 -16.11 -6.03
CA ILE A 173 9.04 -14.92 -6.89
C ILE A 173 8.15 -15.19 -8.11
N VAL A 174 7.25 -14.26 -8.39
CA VAL A 174 6.48 -14.19 -9.63
C VAL A 174 6.85 -12.89 -10.33
N ASN A 175 7.56 -12.98 -11.45
CA ASN A 175 7.99 -11.82 -12.23
C ASN A 175 7.15 -11.74 -13.51
N VAL A 176 6.23 -10.78 -13.55
CA VAL A 176 5.17 -10.70 -14.56
C VAL A 176 5.57 -9.72 -15.66
N ASP A 177 5.17 -9.99 -16.90
CA ASP A 177 4.98 -8.96 -17.95
C ASP A 177 3.49 -8.60 -17.92
N SER A 178 3.10 -7.44 -17.38
CA SER A 178 1.67 -7.06 -17.40
C SER A 178 1.17 -6.80 -18.84
N ARG A 179 -0.16 -6.65 -19.04
CA ARG A 179 -0.73 -6.41 -20.38
C ARG A 179 -0.06 -5.25 -21.10
N GLY A 180 0.21 -5.42 -22.39
CA GLY A 180 0.91 -4.44 -23.22
C GLY A 180 2.41 -4.30 -22.94
N HIS A 181 3.00 -5.18 -22.11
CA HIS A 181 4.43 -5.24 -21.86
C HIS A 181 5.06 -6.56 -22.32
N GLY A 182 6.35 -6.49 -22.68
CA GLY A 182 7.14 -7.65 -23.07
C GLY A 182 6.45 -8.50 -24.14
N ASN A 183 6.15 -9.76 -23.79
CA ASN A 183 5.44 -10.69 -24.67
C ASN A 183 3.93 -10.79 -24.40
N SER A 184 3.43 -10.11 -23.38
CA SER A 184 2.01 -10.17 -23.00
C SER A 184 1.13 -9.44 -24.02
N GLY A 185 -0.07 -9.96 -24.21
CA GLY A 185 -1.08 -9.35 -25.07
C GLY A 185 -1.71 -8.09 -24.46
N GLY A 186 -2.76 -7.59 -25.10
CA GLY A 186 -3.52 -6.43 -24.62
C GLY A 186 -2.79 -5.10 -24.85
N SER A 187 -3.33 -4.04 -24.24
CA SER A 187 -2.78 -2.68 -24.32
C SER A 187 -2.37 -2.20 -22.93
N LYS A 188 -1.29 -1.41 -22.87
CA LYS A 188 -0.83 -0.79 -21.63
C LYS A 188 -1.94 0.06 -21.02
N SER A 189 -2.10 -0.03 -19.71
CA SER A 189 -3.16 0.69 -18.98
C SER A 189 -2.68 1.33 -17.68
N ILE A 190 -1.44 1.05 -17.27
CA ILE A 190 -0.66 1.67 -16.17
C ILE A 190 -1.50 2.03 -14.93
N GLY A 191 -1.36 1.23 -13.86
CA GLY A 191 -2.08 1.50 -12.62
C GLY A 191 -3.60 1.31 -12.76
N MET A 192 -4.06 0.63 -13.82
CA MET A 192 -5.46 0.24 -14.04
C MET A 192 -5.57 -1.28 -14.20
N LEU A 193 -5.81 -1.80 -15.40
CA LEU A 193 -6.01 -3.24 -15.62
C LEU A 193 -4.74 -4.07 -15.41
N GLU A 194 -3.56 -3.46 -15.44
CA GLU A 194 -2.31 -4.14 -15.05
C GLU A 194 -2.34 -4.61 -13.58
N CYS A 195 -3.07 -3.91 -12.70
CA CYS A 195 -3.28 -4.37 -11.34
C CYS A 195 -4.03 -5.70 -11.28
N ARG A 196 -5.02 -5.89 -12.17
CA ARG A 196 -5.74 -7.16 -12.32
C ARG A 196 -4.77 -8.27 -12.76
N ASP A 197 -3.87 -7.97 -13.69
CA ASP A 197 -2.89 -8.96 -14.17
C ASP A 197 -2.00 -9.47 -13.04
N PHE A 198 -1.51 -8.60 -12.17
CA PHE A 198 -0.70 -9.01 -11.01
C PHE A 198 -1.50 -9.88 -10.03
N LYS A 199 -2.73 -9.48 -9.69
CA LYS A 199 -3.61 -10.26 -8.80
C LYS A 199 -3.96 -11.63 -9.40
N GLU A 200 -4.29 -11.68 -10.68
CA GLU A 200 -4.63 -12.93 -11.36
C GLU A 200 -3.41 -13.83 -11.57
N ALA A 201 -2.22 -13.26 -11.80
CA ALA A 201 -0.97 -14.01 -11.82
C ALA A 201 -0.74 -14.71 -10.48
N ALA A 202 -0.92 -14.00 -9.35
CA ALA A 202 -0.85 -14.62 -8.03
C ALA A 202 -1.84 -15.78 -7.87
N ASN A 203 -3.12 -15.54 -8.18
CA ASN A 203 -4.16 -16.57 -8.06
C ASN A 203 -3.89 -17.79 -8.94
N TYR A 204 -3.36 -17.58 -10.15
CA TYR A 204 -3.00 -18.65 -11.07
C TYR A 204 -1.81 -19.46 -10.54
N VAL A 205 -0.75 -18.77 -10.11
CA VAL A 205 0.47 -19.40 -9.60
C VAL A 205 0.22 -20.16 -8.30
N ILE A 206 -0.62 -19.64 -7.38
CA ILE A 206 -1.04 -20.36 -6.18
C ILE A 206 -1.67 -21.71 -6.51
N LYS A 207 -2.51 -21.77 -7.57
CA LYS A 207 -3.14 -23.02 -8.02
C LYS A 207 -2.15 -23.96 -8.71
N ALA A 208 -1.16 -23.42 -9.42
CA ALA A 208 -0.17 -24.20 -10.15
C ALA A 208 0.95 -24.77 -9.24
N TYR A 209 1.26 -24.09 -8.14
CA TYR A 209 2.36 -24.44 -7.22
C TYR A 209 1.93 -24.49 -5.74
N PRO A 210 0.81 -25.16 -5.38
CA PRO A 210 0.24 -25.10 -4.04
C PRO A 210 1.15 -25.66 -2.94
N GLN A 211 2.06 -26.58 -3.28
CA GLN A 211 3.03 -27.17 -2.35
C GLN A 211 4.19 -26.23 -2.00
N TYR A 212 4.44 -25.21 -2.81
CA TYR A 212 5.58 -24.31 -2.64
C TYR A 212 5.22 -22.96 -2.03
N ILE A 213 3.93 -22.62 -1.98
CA ILE A 213 3.47 -21.26 -1.72
C ILE A 213 2.58 -21.22 -0.48
N ASN A 214 2.85 -20.26 0.39
CA ASN A 214 1.87 -19.82 1.37
C ASN A 214 0.86 -18.91 0.67
N SER A 215 -0.34 -19.45 0.36
CA SER A 215 -1.37 -18.72 -0.38
C SER A 215 -1.99 -17.53 0.36
N SER A 216 -1.70 -17.39 1.66
CA SER A 216 -2.21 -16.27 2.46
C SER A 216 -1.30 -15.04 2.40
N ILE A 217 -0.03 -15.21 2.00
CA ILE A 217 1.00 -14.19 2.10
C ILE A 217 1.48 -13.79 0.71
N ILE A 218 1.06 -12.62 0.25
CA ILE A 218 1.31 -12.12 -1.09
C ILE A 218 1.85 -10.70 -1.00
N TYR A 219 3.08 -10.50 -1.47
CA TYR A 219 3.73 -9.22 -1.54
C TYR A 219 3.73 -8.67 -2.96
N LEU A 220 3.74 -7.34 -3.09
CA LEU A 220 3.87 -6.64 -4.37
C LEU A 220 4.99 -5.60 -4.29
N GLY A 221 5.85 -5.53 -5.29
CA GLY A 221 6.79 -4.41 -5.35
C GLY A 221 7.71 -4.37 -6.55
N GLY A 222 8.29 -3.20 -6.75
CA GLY A 222 9.32 -3.00 -7.76
C GLY A 222 9.82 -1.57 -7.82
N VAL A 223 10.40 -1.24 -8.97
CA VAL A 223 11.13 0.02 -9.19
C VAL A 223 10.44 0.85 -10.26
N SER A 224 10.50 2.17 -10.16
CA SER A 224 10.09 3.12 -11.21
C SER A 224 8.64 2.83 -11.65
N GLY A 225 8.41 2.47 -12.90
CA GLY A 225 7.08 2.08 -13.39
C GLY A 225 6.41 0.96 -12.59
N MET A 226 7.13 -0.08 -12.13
CA MET A 226 6.54 -1.11 -11.25
C MET A 226 6.25 -0.55 -9.85
N GLY A 227 7.09 0.36 -9.38
CA GLY A 227 6.90 1.09 -8.13
C GLY A 227 5.59 1.88 -8.10
N GLY A 228 5.38 2.75 -9.10
CA GLY A 228 4.13 3.51 -9.22
C GLY A 228 2.88 2.64 -9.38
N ARG A 229 3.00 1.52 -10.10
CA ARG A 229 1.93 0.51 -10.19
C ARG A 229 1.68 -0.16 -8.86
N THR A 230 2.72 -0.46 -8.08
CA THR A 230 2.57 -1.02 -6.74
C THR A 230 1.72 -0.11 -5.87
N LEU A 231 2.01 1.19 -5.86
CA LEU A 231 1.23 2.19 -5.11
C LEU A 231 -0.25 2.20 -5.51
N SER A 232 -0.55 2.17 -6.81
CA SER A 232 -1.94 2.18 -7.28
C SER A 232 -2.67 0.85 -7.01
N CYS A 233 -1.99 -0.28 -7.25
CA CYS A 233 -2.60 -1.60 -7.16
C CYS A 233 -2.95 -2.01 -5.72
N ILE A 234 -2.12 -1.65 -4.73
CA ILE A 234 -2.45 -1.94 -3.32
C ILE A 234 -3.70 -1.17 -2.86
N ASN A 235 -3.97 0.01 -3.43
CA ASN A 235 -5.14 0.81 -3.08
C ASN A 235 -6.42 0.33 -3.80
N LYS A 236 -6.29 -0.30 -4.97
CA LYS A 236 -7.42 -0.96 -5.66
C LYS A 236 -7.78 -2.32 -5.07
N TYR A 237 -6.83 -2.97 -4.41
CA TYR A 237 -6.98 -4.26 -3.74
C TYR A 237 -6.54 -4.17 -2.27
N PRO A 238 -7.24 -3.36 -1.44
CA PRO A 238 -6.75 -2.93 -0.12
C PRO A 238 -6.49 -4.07 0.86
N ASP A 239 -7.13 -5.23 0.70
CA ASP A 239 -6.99 -6.39 1.58
C ASP A 239 -6.42 -7.65 0.90
N PHE A 240 -5.90 -7.52 -0.34
CA PHE A 240 -5.31 -8.64 -1.08
C PHE A 240 -3.80 -8.81 -0.79
N TYR A 241 -3.03 -7.72 -0.88
CA TYR A 241 -1.58 -7.76 -0.67
C TYR A 241 -1.23 -7.59 0.82
N THR A 242 -0.41 -8.50 1.35
CA THR A 242 0.01 -8.55 2.75
C THR A 242 0.96 -7.41 3.11
N ALA A 243 1.85 -7.04 2.21
CA ALA A 243 2.77 -5.91 2.33
C ALA A 243 3.33 -5.55 0.95
N ALA A 244 3.85 -4.34 0.81
CA ALA A 244 4.39 -3.86 -0.44
C ALA A 244 5.66 -3.02 -0.27
N PHE A 245 6.42 -2.90 -1.36
CA PHE A 245 7.50 -1.93 -1.46
C PHE A 245 7.48 -1.19 -2.80
N ASP A 246 7.89 0.08 -2.74
CA ASP A 246 8.09 0.93 -3.92
C ASP A 246 9.48 1.57 -3.89
N PHE A 247 10.22 1.45 -4.99
CA PHE A 247 11.47 2.19 -5.19
C PHE A 247 11.30 3.18 -6.35
N PHE A 248 11.38 4.48 -6.05
CA PHE A 248 11.35 5.57 -7.04
C PHE A 248 10.09 5.58 -7.92
N GLY A 249 8.93 5.18 -7.39
CA GLY A 249 7.68 5.08 -8.14
C GLY A 249 6.95 6.42 -8.30
N MET A 250 6.16 6.51 -9.38
CA MET A 250 5.27 7.64 -9.62
C MET A 250 3.98 7.47 -8.83
N SER A 251 3.66 8.43 -7.95
CA SER A 251 2.43 8.41 -7.15
C SER A 251 1.30 9.17 -7.86
N ASN A 252 1.65 10.16 -8.68
CA ASN A 252 0.76 11.01 -9.45
C ASN A 252 1.22 11.09 -10.92
N PHE A 253 0.51 10.39 -11.82
CA PHE A 253 0.85 10.40 -13.24
C PHE A 253 0.61 11.77 -13.91
N SER A 254 -0.27 12.63 -13.38
CA SER A 254 -0.44 13.99 -13.91
C SER A 254 0.78 14.85 -13.60
N SER A 255 1.24 14.82 -12.35
CA SER A 255 2.47 15.50 -11.91
C SER A 255 3.68 15.01 -12.71
N TRP A 256 3.86 13.70 -12.79
CA TRP A 256 4.98 13.11 -13.53
C TRP A 256 4.97 13.46 -15.04
N TYR A 257 3.79 13.58 -15.65
CA TYR A 257 3.66 14.04 -17.03
C TYR A 257 4.28 15.44 -17.22
N TYR A 258 4.02 16.37 -16.31
CA TYR A 258 4.54 17.74 -16.42
C TYR A 258 6.01 17.86 -16.01
N SER A 259 6.46 17.08 -15.02
CA SER A 259 7.85 17.12 -14.56
C SER A 259 8.81 16.35 -15.49
N ASN A 260 8.31 15.42 -16.31
CA ASN A 260 9.16 14.63 -17.21
C ASN A 260 8.77 14.68 -18.70
N PRO A 261 9.25 15.70 -19.45
CA PRO A 261 8.96 15.87 -20.88
C PRO A 261 9.31 14.67 -21.75
N ALA A 262 10.31 13.86 -21.38
CA ALA A 262 10.76 12.72 -22.16
C ALA A 262 9.71 11.60 -22.27
N TYR A 263 8.79 11.51 -21.30
CA TYR A 263 7.77 10.46 -21.25
C TYR A 263 6.37 10.91 -21.70
N GLN A 264 6.15 12.21 -21.91
CA GLN A 264 4.83 12.78 -22.25
C GLN A 264 4.16 12.09 -23.45
N SER A 265 4.90 11.82 -24.53
CA SER A 265 4.33 11.13 -25.72
C SER A 265 3.89 9.70 -25.41
N SER A 266 4.68 8.98 -24.61
CA SER A 266 4.32 7.63 -24.15
C SER A 266 3.08 7.68 -23.26
N MET A 267 2.96 8.67 -22.38
CA MET A 267 1.82 8.81 -21.49
C MET A 267 0.54 9.18 -22.25
N GLN A 268 0.60 10.11 -23.20
CA GLN A 268 -0.55 10.44 -24.06
C GLN A 268 -1.03 9.22 -24.86
N THR A 269 -0.11 8.34 -25.26
CA THR A 269 -0.47 7.09 -25.95
C THR A 269 -1.24 6.13 -25.03
N VAL A 270 -0.84 6.04 -23.76
CA VAL A 270 -1.51 5.18 -22.75
C VAL A 270 -2.85 5.77 -22.33
N PHE A 271 -2.89 7.06 -21.99
CA PHE A 271 -4.06 7.70 -21.41
C PHE A 271 -5.03 8.29 -22.45
N GLY A 272 -4.64 8.38 -23.72
CA GLY A 272 -5.47 8.95 -24.79
C GLY A 272 -5.52 10.48 -24.83
N GLY A 273 -4.63 11.16 -24.11
CA GLY A 273 -4.56 12.63 -24.08
C GLY A 273 -3.60 13.17 -23.02
N THR A 274 -3.49 14.49 -22.95
CA THR A 274 -2.77 15.19 -21.86
C THR A 274 -3.60 15.21 -20.57
N PRO A 275 -3.01 15.46 -19.39
CA PRO A 275 -3.77 15.56 -18.14
C PRO A 275 -4.90 16.59 -18.18
N ASN A 276 -4.74 17.69 -18.92
CA ASN A 276 -5.81 18.69 -19.08
C ASN A 276 -6.96 18.22 -19.98
N GLN A 277 -6.70 17.29 -20.90
CA GLN A 277 -7.71 16.76 -21.83
C GLN A 277 -8.47 15.57 -21.25
N VAL A 278 -7.77 14.71 -20.49
CA VAL A 278 -8.33 13.47 -19.92
C VAL A 278 -7.99 13.33 -18.43
N PRO A 279 -8.33 14.31 -17.58
CA PRO A 279 -7.88 14.37 -16.18
C PRO A 279 -8.29 13.13 -15.38
N GLU A 280 -9.49 12.60 -15.60
CA GLU A 280 -9.98 11.42 -14.90
C GLU A 280 -9.20 10.14 -15.26
N ASN A 281 -8.69 10.00 -16.49
CA ASN A 281 -7.87 8.84 -16.87
C ASN A 281 -6.59 8.79 -16.03
N TYR A 282 -5.92 9.94 -15.88
CA TYR A 282 -4.72 10.07 -15.04
C TYR A 282 -5.06 9.88 -13.56
N ALA A 283 -6.19 10.42 -13.10
CA ALA A 283 -6.66 10.26 -11.73
C ALA A 283 -6.96 8.79 -11.40
N SER A 284 -7.65 8.07 -12.29
CA SER A 284 -7.98 6.65 -12.08
C SER A 284 -6.73 5.76 -11.98
N ALA A 285 -5.66 6.10 -12.71
CA ALA A 285 -4.39 5.39 -12.62
C ALA A 285 -3.56 5.72 -11.37
N SER A 286 -3.65 6.95 -10.87
CA SER A 286 -2.74 7.51 -9.86
C SER A 286 -3.07 7.06 -8.43
N ALA A 287 -2.03 6.74 -7.66
CA ALA A 287 -2.17 6.31 -6.27
C ALA A 287 -2.62 7.45 -5.34
N VAL A 288 -2.25 8.71 -5.66
CA VAL A 288 -2.71 9.88 -4.89
C VAL A 288 -4.24 9.99 -4.82
N THR A 289 -4.95 9.54 -5.87
CA THR A 289 -6.41 9.60 -5.95
C THR A 289 -7.06 8.65 -4.94
N ASN A 290 -6.47 7.46 -4.73
CA ASN A 290 -7.04 6.40 -3.89
C ASN A 290 -6.22 6.09 -2.65
N ALA A 291 -5.35 7.01 -2.21
CA ALA A 291 -4.48 6.85 -1.04
C ALA A 291 -5.26 6.56 0.26
N ILE A 292 -6.50 7.03 0.37
CA ILE A 292 -7.38 6.74 1.51
C ILE A 292 -7.66 5.23 1.65
N ASN A 293 -7.54 4.47 0.56
CA ASN A 293 -7.74 3.02 0.58
C ASN A 293 -6.54 2.25 1.16
N GLN A 294 -5.39 2.90 1.39
CA GLN A 294 -4.17 2.18 1.78
C GLN A 294 -4.36 1.48 3.14
N LEU A 295 -4.44 0.16 3.09
CA LEU A 295 -4.37 -0.73 4.26
C LEU A 295 -3.12 -1.62 4.22
N THR A 296 -2.59 -1.89 3.02
CA THR A 296 -1.33 -2.62 2.83
C THR A 296 -0.15 -1.90 3.46
N PRO A 297 0.58 -2.54 4.39
CA PRO A 297 1.85 -2.05 4.90
C PRO A 297 2.84 -1.75 3.78
N LEU A 298 3.22 -0.48 3.64
CA LEU A 298 4.03 0.00 2.52
C LEU A 298 5.37 0.57 3.01
N ILE A 299 6.48 0.10 2.45
CA ILE A 299 7.76 0.81 2.53
C ILE A 299 8.09 1.41 1.16
N PHE A 300 8.49 2.67 1.13
CA PHE A 300 8.93 3.27 -0.11
C PHE A 300 10.17 4.13 0.07
N LEU A 301 11.05 4.06 -0.92
CA LEU A 301 12.32 4.76 -0.94
C LEU A 301 12.47 5.57 -2.21
N HIS A 302 13.07 6.76 -2.08
CA HIS A 302 13.29 7.65 -3.22
C HIS A 302 14.67 8.31 -3.18
N ASN A 303 15.27 8.56 -4.35
CA ASN A 303 16.53 9.28 -4.45
C ASN A 303 16.27 10.79 -4.50
N LYS A 304 16.99 11.53 -3.66
CA LYS A 304 16.93 13.00 -3.57
C LYS A 304 17.23 13.75 -4.87
N THR A 305 17.97 13.11 -5.76
CA THR A 305 18.48 13.69 -7.02
C THR A 305 18.03 12.88 -8.24
N ASP A 306 16.90 12.18 -8.09
CA ASP A 306 16.30 11.42 -9.16
C ASP A 306 15.86 12.34 -10.31
N ILE A 307 16.36 12.07 -11.52
CA ILE A 307 16.07 12.85 -12.72
C ILE A 307 14.99 12.23 -13.61
N TYR A 308 14.53 11.03 -13.26
CA TYR A 308 13.53 10.29 -14.04
C TYR A 308 12.17 10.32 -13.36
N VAL A 309 12.13 10.20 -12.05
CA VAL A 309 10.92 10.41 -11.25
C VAL A 309 11.31 11.37 -10.15
N ASP A 310 10.67 12.54 -10.10
CA ASP A 310 11.03 13.53 -9.09
C ASP A 310 10.76 12.96 -7.68
N VAL A 311 11.70 13.21 -6.75
CA VAL A 311 11.57 12.82 -5.33
C VAL A 311 10.29 13.34 -4.69
N ASP A 312 9.77 14.46 -5.20
CA ASP A 312 8.52 15.04 -4.74
C ASP A 312 7.32 14.11 -4.95
N GLU A 313 7.37 13.15 -5.89
CA GLU A 313 6.36 12.10 -6.03
C GLU A 313 6.20 11.28 -4.73
N SER A 314 7.32 10.90 -4.09
CA SER A 314 7.25 10.18 -2.81
C SER A 314 7.03 11.10 -1.62
N ARG A 315 7.59 12.32 -1.61
CA ARG A 315 7.35 13.27 -0.49
C ARG A 315 5.88 13.65 -0.39
N ASN A 316 5.24 13.94 -1.53
CA ASN A 316 3.84 14.32 -1.59
C ASN A 316 2.96 13.13 -1.18
N TYR A 317 3.28 11.92 -1.64
CA TYR A 317 2.54 10.72 -1.24
C TYR A 317 2.68 10.41 0.26
N ALA A 318 3.88 10.52 0.84
CA ALA A 318 4.09 10.35 2.28
C ALA A 318 3.32 11.39 3.12
N SER A 319 3.31 12.64 2.66
CA SER A 319 2.58 13.73 3.29
C SER A 319 1.07 13.49 3.22
N LEU A 320 0.56 13.03 2.07
CA LEU A 320 -0.84 12.66 1.88
C LEU A 320 -1.25 11.49 2.77
N LEU A 321 -0.44 10.43 2.86
CA LEU A 321 -0.73 9.31 3.76
C LEU A 321 -0.80 9.77 5.22
N THR A 322 0.09 10.67 5.62
CA THR A 322 0.10 11.25 6.97
C THR A 322 -1.13 12.12 7.22
N SER A 323 -1.56 12.96 6.26
CA SER A 323 -2.76 13.79 6.40
C SER A 323 -4.04 12.95 6.48
N LEU A 324 -4.05 11.78 5.83
CA LEU A 324 -5.11 10.77 5.92
C LEU A 324 -5.03 9.91 7.19
N GLY A 325 -4.10 10.20 8.11
CA GLY A 325 -3.93 9.47 9.37
C GLY A 325 -3.39 8.05 9.22
N LYS A 326 -2.76 7.72 8.07
CA LYS A 326 -2.16 6.41 7.84
C LYS A 326 -0.86 6.28 8.64
N SER A 327 -0.68 5.12 9.29
CA SER A 327 0.50 4.81 10.11
C SER A 327 1.22 3.53 9.67
N ASN A 328 0.63 2.78 8.74
CA ASN A 328 1.12 1.53 8.17
C ASN A 328 2.09 1.76 7.01
N PHE A 329 2.93 2.80 7.07
CA PHE A 329 3.93 3.04 6.04
C PHE A 329 5.27 3.53 6.58
N LYS A 330 6.31 3.37 5.77
CA LYS A 330 7.64 3.94 6.01
C LYS A 330 8.17 4.58 4.74
N TYR A 331 8.64 5.82 4.85
CA TYR A 331 9.27 6.55 3.76
C TYR A 331 10.71 6.90 4.12
N ASN A 332 11.65 6.60 3.22
CA ASN A 332 13.06 6.98 3.36
C ASN A 332 13.59 7.63 2.06
N GLU A 333 14.55 8.54 2.21
CA GLU A 333 15.31 9.10 1.09
C GLU A 333 16.72 8.52 1.03
N THR A 334 17.23 8.33 -0.19
CA THR A 334 18.58 7.83 -0.47
C THR A 334 19.33 8.74 -1.45
N ASN A 335 20.63 8.52 -1.63
CA ASN A 335 21.46 9.20 -2.65
C ASN A 335 21.70 8.31 -3.89
N VAL A 336 21.01 7.18 -4.00
CA VAL A 336 21.24 6.15 -5.04
C VAL A 336 20.54 6.47 -6.34
N THR A 337 21.27 6.57 -7.46
CA THR A 337 20.71 6.87 -8.79
C THR A 337 19.52 5.99 -9.19
N HIS A 338 18.52 6.55 -9.88
CA HIS A 338 17.34 5.84 -10.42
C HIS A 338 17.68 4.60 -11.25
N THR A 339 18.81 4.66 -11.96
CA THR A 339 19.30 3.59 -12.86
C THR A 339 20.29 2.65 -12.19
N ALA A 340 20.56 2.81 -10.89
CA ALA A 340 21.37 1.84 -10.17
C ALA A 340 20.60 0.51 -10.24
N ASN A 341 21.06 -0.35 -11.14
CA ASN A 341 20.60 -1.71 -11.22
C ASN A 341 21.51 -2.49 -10.27
N PRO A 342 21.12 -2.72 -9.01
CA PRO A 342 19.84 -2.41 -8.36
C PRO A 342 19.98 -1.33 -7.25
N PRO A 343 18.89 -0.83 -6.59
CA PRO A 343 19.03 0.11 -5.48
C PRO A 343 19.99 -0.46 -4.43
N GLU A 344 20.75 0.40 -3.73
CA GLU A 344 21.78 -0.01 -2.77
C GLU A 344 21.30 -1.18 -1.91
N GLU A 345 22.17 -2.15 -1.67
CA GLU A 345 21.86 -3.35 -0.89
C GLU A 345 21.13 -3.03 0.42
N ALA A 346 21.48 -1.92 1.08
CA ALA A 346 20.82 -1.44 2.28
C ALA A 346 19.31 -1.17 2.09
N ALA A 347 18.92 -0.46 1.02
CA ALA A 347 17.53 -0.11 0.74
C ALA A 347 16.67 -1.35 0.47
N LYS A 348 17.22 -2.31 -0.29
CA LYS A 348 16.52 -3.56 -0.52
C LYS A 348 16.45 -4.45 0.71
N LEU A 349 17.50 -4.46 1.52
CA LEU A 349 17.52 -5.24 2.75
C LEU A 349 16.50 -4.70 3.74
N GLU A 350 16.29 -3.38 3.76
CA GLU A 350 15.22 -2.77 4.54
C GLU A 350 13.84 -3.20 4.06
N ALA A 351 13.59 -3.16 2.75
CA ALA A 351 12.34 -3.66 2.18
C ALA A 351 12.14 -5.16 2.45
N TYR A 352 13.21 -5.96 2.36
CA TYR A 352 13.21 -7.38 2.73
C TYR A 352 12.71 -7.61 4.16
N TYR A 353 13.29 -6.90 5.13
CA TYR A 353 12.84 -7.02 6.52
C TYR A 353 11.45 -6.44 6.75
N TRP A 354 11.06 -5.39 6.03
CA TRP A 354 9.69 -4.87 6.07
C TRP A 354 8.66 -5.92 5.65
N LEU A 355 8.89 -6.60 4.51
CA LEU A 355 7.99 -7.66 4.05
C LEU A 355 7.94 -8.81 5.04
N LEU A 356 9.08 -9.29 5.55
CA LEU A 356 9.10 -10.39 6.52
C LEU A 356 8.39 -10.05 7.84
N LYS A 357 8.45 -8.79 8.27
CA LYS A 357 7.77 -8.31 9.47
C LYS A 357 6.25 -8.32 9.31
N HIS A 358 5.75 -8.04 8.11
CA HIS A 358 4.31 -7.93 7.84
C HIS A 358 3.82 -9.18 7.12
N ASN A 359 3.63 -10.28 7.88
CA ASN A 359 3.15 -11.56 7.36
C ASN A 359 1.69 -11.88 7.73
N ASP A 360 0.91 -10.88 8.15
CA ASP A 360 -0.48 -11.08 8.53
C ASP A 360 -1.44 -10.69 7.42
N THR A 361 -2.52 -11.46 7.25
CA THR A 361 -3.56 -11.13 6.27
C THR A 361 -4.28 -9.85 6.65
N ILE A 362 -4.56 -9.00 5.66
CA ILE A 362 -5.29 -7.76 5.86
C ILE A 362 -6.79 -8.00 5.77
N SER A 363 -7.55 -7.26 6.57
CA SER A 363 -9.01 -7.17 6.52
C SER A 363 -9.43 -5.71 6.50
N ILE A 364 -10.48 -5.39 5.75
CA ILE A 364 -11.07 -4.06 5.76
C ILE A 364 -11.84 -3.80 7.08
N PRO A 365 -11.95 -2.54 7.55
CA PRO A 365 -12.86 -2.17 8.63
C PRO A 365 -14.30 -2.59 8.34
N LYS A 366 -15.13 -2.82 9.36
CA LYS A 366 -16.54 -3.22 9.18
C LYS A 366 -17.44 -2.10 8.65
N ASN A 367 -17.00 -0.85 8.72
CA ASN A 367 -17.62 0.29 8.08
C ASN A 367 -16.53 1.30 7.73
N GLY A 368 -16.76 2.11 6.72
CA GLY A 368 -15.79 3.09 6.26
C GLY A 368 -16.11 3.60 4.87
N ASN A 369 -15.12 4.26 4.27
CA ASN A 369 -15.20 4.71 2.90
C ASN A 369 -13.95 4.33 2.11
N PHE A 370 -14.12 4.21 0.79
CA PHE A 370 -13.04 4.03 -0.16
C PHE A 370 -13.29 4.86 -1.41
N VAL A 371 -12.21 5.21 -2.09
CA VAL A 371 -12.26 5.75 -3.45
C VAL A 371 -12.21 4.60 -4.46
N ILE A 372 -13.12 4.62 -5.42
CA ILE A 372 -13.11 3.72 -6.57
C ILE A 372 -12.34 4.45 -7.67
N SER A 373 -11.25 3.87 -8.16
CA SER A 373 -10.47 4.42 -9.27
C SER A 373 -10.52 3.44 -10.43
N GLY A 374 -11.58 3.54 -11.23
CA GLY A 374 -11.99 2.56 -12.23
C GLY A 374 -12.62 1.31 -11.62
N PHE A 375 -11.97 0.76 -10.60
CA PHE A 375 -12.47 -0.35 -9.81
C PHE A 375 -11.88 -0.37 -8.40
N LEU A 376 -12.55 -1.13 -7.54
CA LEU A 376 -12.14 -1.45 -6.18
C LEU A 376 -12.56 -2.90 -5.93
N GLU A 377 -11.68 -3.74 -5.41
CA GLU A 377 -12.03 -5.10 -5.02
C GLU A 377 -11.43 -5.44 -3.66
N THR A 378 -12.29 -5.88 -2.76
CA THR A 378 -11.97 -6.35 -1.43
C THR A 378 -12.39 -7.82 -1.30
N LYS A 379 -12.06 -8.47 -0.18
CA LYS A 379 -12.55 -9.83 0.13
C LYS A 379 -14.07 -9.88 0.35
N GLU A 380 -14.71 -8.74 0.62
CA GLU A 380 -16.14 -8.68 0.99
C GLU A 380 -17.02 -8.16 -0.14
N PHE A 381 -16.50 -7.26 -0.99
CA PHE A 381 -17.21 -6.74 -2.16
C PHE A 381 -16.24 -6.23 -3.24
N SER A 382 -16.72 -6.11 -4.47
CA SER A 382 -16.04 -5.40 -5.56
C SER A 382 -16.99 -4.50 -6.34
N ILE A 383 -16.44 -3.43 -6.90
CA ILE A 383 -17.11 -2.50 -7.79
C ILE A 383 -16.19 -2.24 -8.98
N TRP A 384 -16.72 -2.44 -10.18
CA TRP A 384 -16.02 -2.21 -11.45
C TRP A 384 -16.86 -1.28 -12.30
N PHE A 385 -16.35 -0.10 -12.63
CA PHE A 385 -17.00 0.75 -13.62
C PHE A 385 -16.81 0.19 -15.03
N ASP A 386 -17.85 0.26 -15.86
CA ASP A 386 -17.74 -0.12 -17.28
C ASP A 386 -16.69 0.75 -17.99
N ASN A 387 -16.62 2.03 -17.59
CA ASN A 387 -15.53 2.92 -17.98
C ASN A 387 -14.53 3.06 -16.84
N LEU A 388 -13.41 2.34 -16.95
CA LEU A 388 -12.37 2.30 -15.93
C LEU A 388 -11.64 3.63 -15.74
N ASN A 389 -11.79 4.59 -16.65
CA ASN A 389 -11.22 5.92 -16.47
C ASN A 389 -11.94 6.76 -15.42
N LYS A 390 -13.08 6.29 -14.91
CA LYS A 390 -13.90 7.03 -13.95
C LYS A 390 -13.44 6.81 -12.51
N THR A 391 -13.67 7.82 -11.68
CA THR A 391 -13.47 7.75 -10.24
C THR A 391 -14.80 7.90 -9.50
N GLY A 392 -14.85 7.39 -8.27
CA GLY A 392 -16.03 7.45 -7.41
C GLY A 392 -15.70 7.19 -5.96
N ILE A 393 -16.71 7.21 -5.11
CA ILE A 393 -16.60 6.94 -3.69
C ILE A 393 -17.62 5.87 -3.32
N ILE A 394 -17.21 4.97 -2.43
CA ILE A 394 -18.12 4.09 -1.71
C ILE A 394 -18.05 4.40 -0.22
N ILE A 395 -19.20 4.51 0.42
CA ILE A 395 -19.36 4.42 1.87
C ILE A 395 -20.06 3.09 2.15
N TYR A 396 -19.54 2.30 3.08
CA TYR A 396 -20.06 0.97 3.33
C TYR A 396 -20.22 0.68 4.82
N ASN A 397 -21.18 -0.19 5.14
CA ASN A 397 -21.34 -0.79 6.44
C ASN A 397 -21.70 -2.27 6.29
N ILE A 398 -20.78 -3.13 6.69
CA ILE A 398 -20.86 -4.60 6.65
C ILE A 398 -20.82 -5.22 8.05
N SER A 399 -21.07 -4.42 9.09
CA SER A 399 -21.03 -4.87 10.48
C SER A 399 -22.18 -5.81 10.84
N LEU A 400 -23.33 -5.64 10.21
CA LEU A 400 -24.51 -6.48 10.46
C LEU A 400 -24.60 -7.57 9.39
N GLN A 401 -24.57 -8.83 9.83
CA GLN A 401 -24.81 -9.97 8.92
C GLN A 401 -26.21 -9.90 8.27
N THR A 402 -27.16 -9.24 8.90
CA THR A 402 -28.57 -9.14 8.49
C THR A 402 -28.92 -7.91 7.65
N ASN A 403 -28.07 -6.87 7.66
CA ASN A 403 -28.33 -5.64 6.92
C ASN A 403 -27.01 -4.94 6.55
N GLN A 404 -26.58 -5.08 5.30
CA GLN A 404 -25.37 -4.41 4.81
C GLN A 404 -25.78 -3.20 3.95
N THR A 405 -25.10 -2.08 4.13
CA THR A 405 -25.36 -0.86 3.37
C THR A 405 -24.14 -0.45 2.55
N TYR A 406 -24.40 -0.02 1.32
CA TYR A 406 -23.41 0.44 0.37
C TYR A 406 -23.96 1.70 -0.31
N ILE A 407 -23.33 2.84 -0.06
CA ILE A 407 -23.67 4.11 -0.70
C ILE A 407 -22.58 4.37 -1.72
N ILE A 408 -22.93 4.39 -2.98
CA ILE A 408 -21.99 4.62 -4.08
C ILE A 408 -22.33 5.96 -4.71
N ALA A 409 -21.34 6.85 -4.72
CA ALA A 409 -21.44 8.15 -5.34
C ALA A 409 -20.35 8.30 -6.40
N THR A 410 -20.65 9.01 -7.48
CA THR A 410 -19.66 9.41 -8.47
C THR A 410 -19.80 10.87 -8.76
N GLN A 411 -18.69 11.56 -9.00
CA GLN A 411 -18.69 13.01 -9.09
C GLN A 411 -19.34 13.50 -10.38
N ASN A 412 -19.19 12.79 -11.51
CA ASN A 412 -19.56 13.32 -12.84
C ASN A 412 -19.91 12.27 -13.90
N CYS A 413 -20.24 11.02 -13.54
CA CYS A 413 -20.54 10.00 -14.54
C CYS A 413 -21.99 9.54 -14.54
N ASN A 414 -22.61 9.65 -15.72
CA ASN A 414 -23.61 8.69 -16.15
C ASN A 414 -22.86 7.46 -16.70
N GLY A 415 -23.14 6.28 -16.18
CA GLY A 415 -22.49 5.05 -16.61
C GLY A 415 -23.13 3.83 -15.96
N SER A 416 -22.47 2.69 -16.05
CA SER A 416 -22.85 1.49 -15.30
C SER A 416 -21.64 0.96 -14.55
N ALA A 417 -21.91 0.24 -13.47
CA ALA A 417 -20.91 -0.47 -12.72
C ALA A 417 -21.37 -1.88 -12.40
N ASN A 418 -20.46 -2.83 -12.55
CA ASN A 418 -20.64 -4.15 -12.00
C ASN A 418 -20.32 -4.11 -10.50
N ILE A 419 -21.30 -4.43 -9.67
CA ILE A 419 -21.15 -4.56 -8.23
C ILE A 419 -21.24 -6.04 -7.89
N THR A 420 -20.28 -6.52 -7.10
CA THR A 420 -20.29 -7.88 -6.57
C THR A 420 -20.13 -7.87 -5.05
N ILE A 421 -20.99 -8.59 -4.35
CA ILE A 421 -20.87 -8.83 -2.90
C ILE A 421 -20.52 -10.30 -2.68
N TYR A 422 -19.48 -10.54 -1.87
CA TYR A 422 -18.96 -11.86 -1.55
C TYR A 422 -19.40 -12.32 -0.16
N ASN A 423 -19.10 -13.58 0.17
CA ASN A 423 -19.29 -14.17 1.50
C ASN A 423 -20.72 -14.09 2.09
N LEU A 424 -21.75 -14.01 1.25
CA LEU A 424 -23.13 -14.04 1.73
C LEU A 424 -23.46 -15.40 2.35
N LEU A 425 -24.32 -15.37 3.38
CA LEU A 425 -24.82 -16.57 4.04
C LEU A 425 -25.51 -17.47 3.03
N SER A 426 -25.21 -18.76 3.07
CA SER A 426 -25.88 -19.77 2.26
C SER A 426 -27.33 -19.97 2.72
N ASN A 427 -28.19 -20.38 1.79
CA ASN A 427 -29.61 -20.67 1.98
C ASN A 427 -30.37 -19.50 2.62
N THR A 428 -29.98 -18.28 2.28
CA THR A 428 -30.53 -17.06 2.86
C THR A 428 -31.18 -16.22 1.77
N ASN A 429 -32.37 -15.70 2.06
CA ASN A 429 -33.07 -14.80 1.16
C ASN A 429 -32.60 -13.37 1.39
N TYR A 430 -32.10 -12.73 0.36
CA TYR A 430 -31.68 -11.33 0.39
C TYR A 430 -32.64 -10.46 -0.45
N THR A 431 -32.85 -9.23 0.00
CA THR A 431 -33.54 -8.17 -0.75
C THR A 431 -32.56 -7.04 -1.02
N LEU A 432 -32.41 -6.66 -2.28
CA LEU A 432 -31.70 -5.46 -2.70
C LEU A 432 -32.69 -4.30 -2.84
N ILE A 433 -32.43 -3.22 -2.12
CA ILE A 433 -33.21 -1.99 -2.12
C ILE A 433 -32.32 -0.86 -2.62
N GLU A 434 -32.74 -0.17 -3.69
CA GLU A 434 -32.09 1.02 -4.21
C GLU A 434 -32.97 2.22 -3.93
N ASN A 435 -32.46 3.22 -3.21
CA ASN A 435 -33.20 4.45 -2.86
C ASN A 435 -34.60 4.18 -2.27
N GLY A 436 -34.71 3.15 -1.43
CA GLY A 436 -35.98 2.72 -0.82
C GLY A 436 -36.89 1.87 -1.70
N VAL A 437 -36.52 1.62 -2.96
CA VAL A 437 -37.28 0.81 -3.93
C VAL A 437 -36.69 -0.60 -4.02
N LEU A 438 -37.55 -1.61 -3.94
CA LEU A 438 -37.17 -3.00 -4.18
C LEU A 438 -36.64 -3.18 -5.60
N VAL A 439 -35.36 -3.53 -5.74
CA VAL A 439 -34.73 -3.84 -7.04
C VAL A 439 -34.76 -5.33 -7.33
N SER A 440 -34.43 -6.17 -6.34
CA SER A 440 -34.32 -7.61 -6.55
C SER A 440 -34.51 -8.42 -5.27
N LYS A 441 -34.98 -9.67 -5.41
CA LYS A 441 -35.05 -10.69 -4.35
C LYS A 441 -34.23 -11.91 -4.79
N LEU A 442 -33.38 -12.42 -3.91
CA LEU A 442 -32.40 -13.46 -4.24
C LEU A 442 -32.39 -14.57 -3.18
N ASN A 443 -32.08 -15.80 -3.61
CA ASN A 443 -31.86 -16.97 -2.76
C ASN A 443 -30.48 -17.55 -3.07
N THR A 444 -29.59 -17.60 -2.07
CA THR A 444 -28.19 -18.03 -2.20
C THR A 444 -28.04 -19.54 -1.96
N ASN A 445 -28.18 -20.39 -2.97
CA ASN A 445 -28.12 -21.86 -2.77
C ASN A 445 -26.70 -22.44 -2.51
N THR A 446 -25.62 -21.67 -2.63
CA THR A 446 -24.24 -22.04 -2.21
C THR A 446 -23.39 -20.78 -2.04
N LYS A 447 -22.39 -20.77 -1.12
CA LYS A 447 -21.54 -19.63 -0.66
C LYS A 447 -21.76 -18.37 -1.52
N GLY A 448 -22.70 -17.54 -1.08
CA GLY A 448 -23.43 -16.63 -1.95
C GLY A 448 -22.56 -15.49 -2.45
N VAL A 449 -22.35 -15.45 -3.76
CA VAL A 449 -21.86 -14.28 -4.48
C VAL A 449 -23.05 -13.63 -5.15
N LEU A 450 -23.22 -12.33 -4.98
CA LEU A 450 -24.24 -11.54 -5.65
C LEU A 450 -23.56 -10.55 -6.59
N SER A 451 -23.78 -10.67 -7.90
CA SER A 451 -23.26 -9.73 -8.90
C SER A 451 -24.39 -9.14 -9.73
N TRP A 452 -24.36 -7.84 -9.97
CA TRP A 452 -25.30 -7.16 -10.86
C TRP A 452 -24.65 -5.93 -11.49
N ASN A 453 -25.24 -5.44 -12.58
CA ASN A 453 -24.88 -4.16 -13.16
C ASN A 453 -25.85 -3.10 -12.64
N GLN A 454 -25.29 -1.97 -12.21
CA GLN A 454 -26.00 -0.86 -11.63
C GLN A 454 -25.74 0.38 -12.46
N ASP A 455 -26.79 1.03 -12.94
CA ASP A 455 -26.64 2.37 -13.52
C ASP A 455 -26.15 3.31 -12.43
N ILE A 456 -25.12 4.08 -12.73
CA ILE A 456 -24.56 5.11 -11.86
C ILE A 456 -24.83 6.45 -12.53
N SER A 457 -25.35 7.40 -11.74
CA SER A 457 -25.55 8.80 -12.12
C SER A 457 -24.84 9.70 -11.10
N PRO A 458 -24.60 10.98 -11.41
CA PRO A 458 -24.00 11.94 -10.49
C PRO A 458 -24.77 12.15 -9.19
N THR A 459 -26.04 11.72 -9.14
CA THR A 459 -26.85 11.69 -7.92
C THR A 459 -26.48 10.48 -7.06
N THR A 460 -26.25 10.68 -5.76
CA THR A 460 -25.96 9.63 -4.78
C THR A 460 -26.93 8.45 -4.90
N LYS A 461 -26.40 7.22 -5.00
CA LYS A 461 -27.21 6.00 -5.01
C LYS A 461 -27.02 5.22 -3.72
N ASN A 462 -28.12 5.02 -2.99
CA ASN A 462 -28.16 4.26 -1.75
C ASN A 462 -28.59 2.81 -2.04
N LEU A 463 -27.69 1.84 -1.82
CA LEU A 463 -27.96 0.41 -1.97
C LEU A 463 -27.98 -0.26 -0.59
N ASN A 464 -29.09 -0.88 -0.25
CA ASN A 464 -29.27 -1.63 1.00
C ASN A 464 -29.54 -3.11 0.70
N LEU A 465 -28.77 -4.00 1.31
CA LEU A 465 -28.93 -5.45 1.20
C LEU A 465 -29.47 -6.01 2.53
N VAL A 466 -30.71 -6.49 2.52
CA VAL A 466 -31.46 -6.92 3.71
C VAL A 466 -31.72 -8.44 3.69
N ILE A 467 -31.50 -9.15 4.81
CA ILE A 467 -31.90 -10.56 4.97
C ILE A 467 -33.39 -10.67 5.29
N ASN A 468 -34.14 -11.46 4.52
CA ASN A 468 -35.60 -11.60 4.63
C ASN A 468 -36.10 -12.64 5.66
N ASN A 469 -35.23 -13.46 6.26
CA ASN A 469 -35.63 -14.62 7.08
C ASN A 469 -35.07 -14.60 8.51
N LEU A 470 -35.52 -13.65 9.35
CA LEU A 470 -35.61 -13.90 10.78
C LEU A 470 -37.07 -14.20 11.11
N ASN A 471 -37.33 -15.37 11.71
CA ASN A 471 -38.65 -15.82 12.16
C ASN A 471 -39.40 -14.67 12.86
N THR A 472 -40.56 -14.31 12.33
CA THR A 472 -41.46 -13.27 12.81
C THR A 472 -42.15 -13.58 14.13
N SER A 473 -41.70 -14.58 14.90
CA SER A 473 -42.31 -14.96 16.18
C SER A 473 -41.88 -14.12 17.38
N LEU A 474 -41.20 -12.99 17.17
CA LEU A 474 -40.86 -12.00 18.21
C LEU A 474 -41.25 -10.56 17.84
N LEU A 475 -41.98 -10.36 16.73
CA LEU A 475 -42.49 -9.05 16.35
C LEU A 475 -43.98 -9.02 16.64
N GLY A 476 -44.35 -8.34 17.73
CA GLY A 476 -45.74 -8.03 18.02
C GLY A 476 -46.36 -7.24 16.86
N ASP A 477 -47.62 -7.57 16.58
CA ASP A 477 -48.46 -7.01 15.52
C ASP A 477 -48.19 -5.52 15.25
N TYR A 478 -47.91 -5.19 14.00
CA TYR A 478 -48.13 -3.84 13.48
C TYR A 478 -49.14 -3.88 12.35
N ASP A 479 -50.20 -3.11 12.58
CA ASP A 479 -51.43 -2.98 11.82
C ASP A 479 -51.21 -2.38 10.42
N ASN A 480 -51.89 -2.94 9.43
CA ASN A 480 -51.84 -2.61 8.00
C ASN A 480 -52.75 -1.43 7.63
N SER A 481 -52.88 -0.43 8.50
CA SER A 481 -53.88 0.64 8.35
C SER A 481 -53.31 2.07 8.34
N LEU A 482 -52.16 2.31 7.71
CA LEU A 482 -51.70 3.68 7.42
C LEU A 482 -51.20 3.81 5.99
N SER A 483 -52.01 4.43 5.13
CA SER A 483 -51.55 4.97 3.85
C SER A 483 -50.62 6.15 4.11
N TYR A 484 -49.33 6.02 3.77
CA TYR A 484 -48.42 7.14 3.73
C TYR A 484 -48.31 7.67 2.30
N GLY A 485 -48.92 8.83 2.05
CA GLY A 485 -48.45 9.74 1.02
C GLY A 485 -47.05 10.22 1.38
N VAL A 486 -46.25 10.50 0.35
CA VAL A 486 -44.86 11.01 0.43
C VAL A 486 -44.74 12.13 1.48
N PRO A 487 -44.00 11.93 2.58
CA PRO A 487 -43.58 13.01 3.45
C PRO A 487 -42.09 13.31 3.23
N ASP A 488 -41.75 14.59 3.31
CA ASP A 488 -40.38 15.10 3.35
C ASP A 488 -39.50 14.34 4.35
N ILE A 489 -38.25 14.17 3.95
CA ILE A 489 -37.22 13.41 4.61
C ILE A 489 -36.80 14.16 5.88
N ASP A 490 -37.22 13.68 7.05
CA ASP A 490 -36.58 14.00 8.32
C ASP A 490 -36.70 12.80 9.27
N GLY A 491 -35.56 12.20 9.61
CA GLY A 491 -35.41 11.25 10.73
C GLY A 491 -35.53 9.75 10.42
N MET A 492 -34.40 9.07 10.24
CA MET A 492 -34.29 7.62 10.48
C MET A 492 -33.45 7.34 11.74
N LYS A 493 -34.12 6.88 12.80
CA LYS A 493 -33.54 6.03 13.84
C LYS A 493 -33.77 4.56 13.46
N ALA A 494 -32.71 3.76 13.42
CA ALA A 494 -32.60 2.47 14.13
C ALA A 494 -31.26 1.76 13.80
N ILE A 495 -30.31 1.82 14.74
CA ILE A 495 -29.31 0.77 14.96
C ILE A 495 -29.66 0.14 16.32
N LEU A 496 -29.86 -1.18 16.35
CA LEU A 496 -29.97 -1.97 17.58
C LEU A 496 -28.67 -2.77 17.72
N VAL A 497 -27.86 -2.44 18.73
CA VAL A 497 -26.84 -3.32 19.30
C VAL A 497 -27.02 -3.32 20.81
N GLY A 498 -27.14 -4.54 21.37
CA GLY A 498 -26.80 -4.95 22.75
C GLY A 498 -27.23 -4.07 23.94
N ARG A 499 -28.14 -4.59 24.76
CA ARG A 499 -28.57 -4.05 26.06
C ARG A 499 -27.39 -3.68 27.00
N GLU A 500 -27.40 -2.45 27.49
CA GLU A 500 -27.29 -2.12 28.92
C GLU A 500 -28.35 -1.06 29.27
N GLU A 501 -29.00 -1.20 30.42
CA GLU A 501 -30.19 -0.43 30.81
C GLU A 501 -29.85 0.99 31.25
N CYS A 502 -29.85 1.92 30.30
CA CYS A 502 -30.01 3.35 30.60
C CYS A 502 -31.49 3.71 30.43
N THR A 503 -32.19 3.96 31.53
CA THR A 503 -33.65 4.12 31.53
C THR A 503 -34.13 5.43 30.90
N THR A 504 -33.25 6.36 30.51
CA THR A 504 -33.64 7.62 29.84
C THR A 504 -32.67 8.20 28.79
N HIS A 505 -31.42 7.76 28.62
CA HIS A 505 -30.44 8.39 27.69
C HIS A 505 -29.45 7.38 27.07
N MET A 506 -28.90 7.68 25.89
CA MET A 506 -27.91 6.88 25.14
C MET A 506 -26.55 7.57 25.23
N ASP A 507 -25.48 6.82 25.55
CA ASP A 507 -24.10 7.30 25.54
C ASP A 507 -23.60 7.41 24.10
N ILE A 508 -23.51 8.64 23.59
CA ILE A 508 -23.24 8.94 22.18
C ILE A 508 -21.74 9.13 21.91
N ASN A 509 -20.96 9.51 22.93
CA ASN A 509 -19.53 9.77 22.78
C ASN A 509 -18.64 8.58 23.21
N LEU A 510 -19.26 7.49 23.72
CA LEU A 510 -18.63 6.23 24.10
C LEU A 510 -17.61 6.37 25.25
N ASP A 511 -17.81 7.35 26.14
CA ASP A 511 -16.93 7.58 27.31
C ASP A 511 -17.37 6.83 28.58
N GLY A 512 -18.55 6.21 28.57
CA GLY A 512 -19.08 5.42 29.67
C GLY A 512 -19.76 6.22 30.78
N GLN A 513 -20.07 7.51 30.57
CA GLN A 513 -20.80 8.35 31.55
C GLN A 513 -21.98 9.10 30.93
N CYS A 514 -23.22 8.76 31.33
CA CYS A 514 -24.41 9.51 30.91
C CYS A 514 -24.53 10.86 31.65
N THR A 515 -24.22 11.98 30.99
CA THR A 515 -24.24 13.34 31.58
C THR A 515 -25.07 14.33 30.74
N GLU A 516 -25.31 15.56 31.25
CA GLU A 516 -25.98 16.63 30.48
C GLU A 516 -25.24 17.04 29.19
N VAL A 517 -23.98 16.59 29.01
CA VAL A 517 -23.20 16.81 27.77
C VAL A 517 -23.75 15.97 26.62
N ASP A 518 -24.42 14.84 26.89
CA ASP A 518 -25.04 13.95 25.88
C ASP A 518 -26.32 14.53 25.26
N LEU A 519 -26.85 15.62 25.82
CA LEU A 519 -28.08 16.27 25.35
C LEU A 519 -27.86 17.25 24.18
N TRP A 520 -26.62 17.53 23.77
CA TRP A 520 -26.33 18.59 22.78
C TRP A 520 -25.79 18.11 21.43
N VAL A 521 -25.67 16.80 21.19
CA VAL A 521 -25.11 16.26 19.93
C VAL A 521 -26.19 15.82 18.93
N VAL A 522 -27.46 15.79 19.33
CA VAL A 522 -28.57 15.44 18.44
C VAL A 522 -29.52 16.62 18.34
N MET A 523 -29.59 17.22 17.15
CA MET A 523 -30.33 18.46 16.82
C MET A 523 -29.60 19.77 17.11
N ALA A 524 -28.52 20.03 16.37
CA ALA A 524 -28.26 21.39 15.93
C ALA A 524 -28.55 21.47 14.42
N LYS A 525 -29.84 21.59 14.06
CA LYS A 525 -30.16 22.50 12.96
C LYS A 525 -29.75 23.88 13.49
N ILE A 526 -28.49 24.26 13.27
CA ILE A 526 -28.00 25.58 13.67
C ILE A 526 -28.88 26.55 12.88
N VAL A 527 -29.67 27.36 13.57
CA VAL A 527 -30.60 28.27 12.92
C VAL A 527 -29.81 29.19 12.01
N GLY A 528 -29.92 28.98 10.70
CA GLY A 528 -29.18 29.72 9.67
C GLY A 528 -27.86 29.10 9.20
N CYS A 529 -27.59 27.81 9.46
CA CYS A 529 -26.57 27.05 8.75
C CYS A 529 -27.19 25.80 8.11
N ASP A 530 -26.93 25.59 6.83
CA ASP A 530 -27.42 24.45 6.05
C ASP A 530 -26.20 23.61 5.57
N ASP A 531 -26.45 22.31 5.42
CA ASP A 531 -25.57 21.31 4.77
C ASP A 531 -26.44 20.66 3.68
N ASN A 532 -26.34 21.20 2.47
CA ASN A 532 -27.19 20.87 1.33
C ASN A 532 -26.57 19.83 0.40
N ASP A 533 -25.27 19.56 0.52
CA ASP A 533 -24.56 18.56 -0.29
C ASP A 533 -24.15 17.28 0.47
N GLY A 534 -24.31 17.27 1.80
CA GLY A 534 -24.24 16.10 2.66
C GLY A 534 -22.82 15.67 3.01
N ASP A 535 -21.83 16.56 2.95
CA ASP A 535 -20.45 16.27 3.32
C ASP A 535 -20.11 16.52 4.80
N TYR A 536 -21.13 16.93 5.58
CA TYR A 536 -21.08 17.22 7.01
C TYR A 536 -20.33 18.51 7.39
N TYR A 537 -20.05 19.39 6.43
CA TYR A 537 -19.64 20.77 6.64
C TYR A 537 -20.78 21.74 6.30
N TYR A 538 -20.79 22.94 6.91
CA TYR A 538 -21.96 23.82 6.87
C TYR A 538 -21.60 25.25 6.41
N ILE A 539 -22.47 25.86 5.60
CA ILE A 539 -22.46 27.32 5.35
C ILE A 539 -23.49 28.02 6.24
N CYS A 540 -23.03 29.00 7.01
CA CYS A 540 -23.88 29.82 7.88
C CYS A 540 -24.19 31.19 7.26
N THR A 541 -25.45 31.46 6.96
CA THR A 541 -25.90 32.69 6.26
C THR A 541 -26.10 33.91 7.17
N ASN A 542 -26.10 33.75 8.50
CA ASN A 542 -26.42 34.82 9.45
C ASN A 542 -25.34 35.12 10.51
N GLY A 543 -24.06 34.84 10.24
CA GLY A 543 -22.97 35.14 11.18
C GLY A 543 -23.02 34.32 12.47
N GLY A 544 -23.68 33.16 12.44
CA GLY A 544 -23.60 32.15 13.49
C GLY A 544 -22.15 31.72 13.67
N ASN A 545 -21.61 31.89 14.88
CA ASN A 545 -20.21 31.64 15.17
C ASN A 545 -20.05 30.17 15.59
N PHE A 546 -19.84 29.27 14.64
CA PHE A 546 -19.49 27.88 14.91
C PHE A 546 -17.96 27.76 14.93
N ASN A 547 -17.39 27.20 16.00
CA ASN A 547 -15.94 26.99 16.15
C ASN A 547 -15.44 25.78 15.31
N GLY A 548 -16.12 25.47 14.22
CA GLY A 548 -15.82 24.37 13.31
C GLY A 548 -15.29 24.85 11.97
N LEU A 549 -14.64 23.92 11.28
CA LEU A 549 -14.23 24.03 9.89
C LEU A 549 -15.46 24.38 9.02
N LYS A 550 -15.46 25.58 8.44
CA LYS A 550 -16.61 26.15 7.72
C LYS A 550 -16.56 25.76 6.26
N ASP A 551 -17.68 25.30 5.72
CA ASP A 551 -17.78 25.03 4.29
C ASP A 551 -17.76 26.35 3.47
N CYS A 552 -17.20 26.27 2.27
CA CYS A 552 -17.13 27.35 1.30
C CYS A 552 -18.02 27.08 0.08
N ASN A 553 -18.54 25.86 -0.14
CA ASN A 553 -19.50 25.57 -1.20
C ASN A 553 -20.49 24.45 -0.83
N ASP A 554 -21.60 24.87 -0.21
CA ASP A 554 -22.72 24.05 0.28
C ASP A 554 -23.62 23.51 -0.84
N SER A 555 -23.02 23.15 -1.96
CA SER A 555 -23.65 22.57 -3.14
C SER A 555 -22.69 21.60 -3.84
N ASN A 556 -21.52 21.36 -3.25
CA ASN A 556 -20.46 20.52 -3.79
C ASN A 556 -19.70 19.84 -2.65
N LEU A 557 -20.09 18.60 -2.36
CA LEU A 557 -19.51 17.70 -1.35
C LEU A 557 -17.98 17.45 -1.43
N LEU A 558 -17.30 17.98 -2.45
CA LEU A 558 -15.86 17.89 -2.68
C LEU A 558 -15.12 19.16 -2.34
N VAL A 559 -15.85 20.24 -2.08
CA VAL A 559 -15.31 21.52 -1.67
C VAL A 559 -15.68 21.65 -0.20
N ASN A 560 -14.76 21.26 0.66
CA ASN A 560 -14.94 21.34 2.09
C ASN A 560 -13.59 21.42 2.81
N PRO A 561 -13.58 21.77 4.09
CA PRO A 561 -12.37 21.98 4.87
C PRO A 561 -11.36 20.83 4.99
N ARG A 562 -11.67 19.64 4.49
CA ARG A 562 -10.76 18.48 4.46
C ARG A 562 -10.51 17.96 3.05
N ALA A 563 -11.05 18.61 2.03
CA ALA A 563 -10.74 18.30 0.66
C ALA A 563 -9.28 18.66 0.33
N ILE A 564 -8.78 18.06 -0.75
CA ILE A 564 -7.43 18.28 -1.25
C ILE A 564 -7.51 19.30 -2.38
N GLU A 565 -6.65 20.32 -2.35
CA GLU A 565 -6.53 21.33 -3.40
C GLU A 565 -6.25 20.70 -4.77
N MET A 566 -7.07 21.06 -5.76
CA MET A 566 -6.84 20.67 -7.14
C MET A 566 -6.10 21.79 -7.88
N LEU A 567 -4.77 21.68 -7.92
CA LEU A 567 -3.88 22.67 -8.55
C LEU A 567 -4.38 23.18 -9.91
N GLY A 568 -4.59 24.50 -10.00
CA GLY A 568 -4.83 25.20 -11.26
C GLY A 568 -6.28 25.18 -11.78
N ASN A 569 -7.26 24.75 -10.98
CA ASN A 569 -8.69 24.84 -11.36
C ASN A 569 -9.41 26.11 -10.86
N ASN A 570 -8.72 26.95 -10.08
CA ASN A 570 -9.23 28.19 -9.45
C ASN A 570 -10.41 28.00 -8.49
N ILE A 571 -10.57 26.80 -7.92
CA ILE A 571 -11.51 26.50 -6.85
C ILE A 571 -10.66 26.32 -5.59
N ASP A 572 -11.17 26.78 -4.45
CA ASP A 572 -10.62 26.53 -3.12
C ASP A 572 -11.37 25.30 -2.60
N GLU A 573 -10.81 24.11 -2.80
CA GLU A 573 -11.45 22.87 -2.38
C GLU A 573 -11.43 22.74 -0.87
N ASN A 574 -10.32 23.11 -0.23
CA ASN A 574 -10.11 22.86 1.19
C ASN A 574 -10.65 23.98 2.11
N CYS A 575 -11.36 24.95 1.55
CA CYS A 575 -11.99 26.08 2.22
C CYS A 575 -11.08 26.83 3.21
N ASP A 576 -9.79 26.96 2.87
CA ASP A 576 -8.80 27.67 3.68
C ASP A 576 -8.57 29.14 3.24
N ASP A 577 -9.38 29.62 2.29
CA ASP A 577 -9.30 30.91 1.61
C ASP A 577 -8.03 31.08 0.73
N ILE A 578 -7.34 29.98 0.39
CA ILE A 578 -6.12 29.96 -0.44
C ILE A 578 -6.34 29.04 -1.64
N ILE A 579 -6.61 29.66 -2.79
CA ILE A 579 -6.58 28.95 -4.08
C ILE A 579 -5.12 28.62 -4.45
N GLU A 580 -4.77 27.34 -4.49
CA GLU A 580 -3.43 26.92 -4.94
C GLU A 580 -3.28 27.07 -6.46
N THR A 581 -2.67 28.19 -6.88
CA THR A 581 -2.30 28.43 -8.28
C THR A 581 -0.93 27.85 -8.60
N ILE A 582 -0.76 27.35 -9.83
CA ILE A 582 0.55 26.98 -10.38
C ILE A 582 1.45 28.22 -10.30
N LEU A 583 2.46 28.21 -9.43
CA LEU A 583 3.54 29.19 -9.50
C LEU A 583 4.25 28.99 -10.84
N SER A 584 3.92 29.82 -11.83
CA SER A 584 4.82 30.03 -12.95
C SER A 584 6.13 30.53 -12.34
N SER A 585 7.18 29.72 -12.42
CA SER A 585 8.53 30.13 -12.10
C SER A 585 8.82 31.46 -12.84
N PRO A 586 9.34 32.50 -12.16
CA PRO A 586 9.66 33.73 -12.85
C PRO A 586 10.77 33.42 -13.85
N SER A 587 10.52 33.74 -15.12
CA SER A 587 11.59 33.89 -16.10
C SER A 587 12.66 34.81 -15.51
N MET A 588 13.90 34.35 -15.49
CA MET A 588 15.04 35.21 -15.19
C MET A 588 15.03 36.41 -16.15
N GLY A 589 14.81 37.62 -15.59
CA GLY A 589 14.79 38.85 -16.38
C GLY A 589 14.68 40.11 -15.53
N GLY A 590 15.84 40.64 -15.11
CA GLY A 590 16.14 42.07 -14.96
C GLY A 590 15.25 42.98 -14.09
N GLY A 591 15.79 43.34 -12.91
CA GLY A 591 15.84 44.72 -12.39
C GLY A 591 14.52 45.44 -12.01
N GLY A 592 14.28 45.59 -10.70
CA GLY A 592 13.32 46.56 -10.16
C GLY A 592 12.94 46.27 -8.71
N SER A 593 13.48 47.06 -7.79
CA SER A 593 13.22 47.02 -6.35
C SER A 593 11.80 47.51 -5.98
N ASP A 594 11.31 47.02 -4.85
CA ASP A 594 10.16 47.49 -4.06
C ASP A 594 8.74 47.08 -4.49
N SER A 595 8.38 45.80 -4.24
CA SER A 595 6.98 45.41 -3.93
C SER A 595 6.80 44.04 -3.25
N VAL A 596 7.80 43.15 -3.25
CA VAL A 596 7.63 41.76 -2.76
C VAL A 596 7.67 41.61 -1.23
N ARG A 597 8.01 42.66 -0.47
CA ARG A 597 8.20 42.55 1.01
C ARG A 597 6.92 42.71 1.85
N ALA A 598 5.77 42.99 1.23
CA ALA A 598 4.52 43.24 1.95
C ALA A 598 3.67 41.96 2.17
N SER A 599 3.72 40.98 1.27
CA SER A 599 2.92 39.74 1.39
C SER A 599 3.53 38.73 2.36
N SER A 600 4.86 38.63 2.42
CA SER A 600 5.58 37.71 3.32
C SER A 600 5.42 38.07 4.80
N ASN A 601 5.30 39.36 5.13
CA ASN A 601 5.11 39.80 6.53
C ASN A 601 3.68 39.56 7.04
N LYS A 602 2.68 39.54 6.15
CA LYS A 602 1.29 39.18 6.51
C LYS A 602 1.16 37.69 6.84
N HIS A 603 1.86 36.84 6.09
CA HIS A 603 1.90 35.39 6.29
C HIS A 603 2.56 34.98 7.63
N ILE A 604 3.68 35.62 8.00
CA ILE A 604 4.37 35.33 9.28
C ILE A 604 3.59 35.85 10.50
N SER A 605 2.84 36.95 10.36
CA SER A 605 1.99 37.49 11.44
C SER A 605 0.80 36.57 11.74
N LEU A 606 0.12 36.06 10.70
CA LEU A 606 -1.03 35.14 10.83
C LEU A 606 -0.64 33.80 11.45
N LEU A 607 0.55 33.27 11.12
CA LEU A 607 1.10 32.05 11.74
C LEU A 607 1.43 32.24 13.24
N LYS A 608 1.95 33.41 13.64
CA LYS A 608 2.26 33.70 15.05
C LYS A 608 1.01 33.85 15.92
N ASP A 609 -0.06 34.43 15.38
CA ASP A 609 -1.33 34.57 16.10
C ASP A 609 -2.12 33.25 16.20
N LYS A 610 -2.03 32.36 15.19
CA LYS A 610 -2.59 31.01 15.26
C LYS A 610 -1.86 30.13 16.30
N ILE A 611 -0.53 30.21 16.42
CA ILE A 611 0.24 29.42 17.41
C ILE A 611 -0.07 29.86 18.86
N LYS A 612 -0.38 31.14 19.12
CA LYS A 612 -0.77 31.60 20.46
C LYS A 612 -2.15 31.13 20.93
N LYS A 613 -3.05 30.73 20.02
CA LYS A 613 -4.43 30.35 20.35
C LYS A 613 -4.57 28.90 20.82
N TYR A 614 -3.60 28.01 20.51
CA TYR A 614 -3.67 26.57 20.82
C TYR A 614 -2.81 26.10 22.00
N CYS A 615 -2.11 26.99 22.71
CA CYS A 615 -1.37 26.65 23.93
C CYS A 615 -1.99 27.28 25.17
N LYS A 616 -3.03 26.65 25.74
CA LYS A 616 -3.44 26.85 27.13
C LYS A 616 -3.93 25.54 27.76
N TYR A 617 -3.48 25.29 29.00
CA TYR A 617 -3.72 24.16 29.92
C TYR A 617 -2.72 22.99 29.79
N TYR A 618 -1.49 23.12 30.32
CA TYR A 618 -0.98 22.94 31.71
C TYR A 618 -0.70 21.48 32.12
N ILE A 619 0.59 21.14 32.16
CA ILE A 619 1.19 20.22 33.12
C ILE A 619 1.26 20.94 34.47
N VAL A 620 0.79 20.30 35.54
CA VAL A 620 1.14 20.66 36.92
C VAL A 620 1.41 19.37 37.71
N PHE A 621 2.70 19.22 38.03
CA PHE A 621 3.44 18.25 38.87
C PHE A 621 3.43 16.76 38.50
#